data_AF-A0A8G2ML29-F1
#
_entry.id   AF-A0A8G2ML29-F1
#
_cell.length_a   1.000
_cell.length_b   1.000
_cell.length_c   1.000
_cell.angle_alpha   90.00
_cell.angle_beta   90.00
_cell.angle_gamma   90.00
#
_symmetry.space_group_name_H-M   'P 1'
#
loop_
_entity.id
_entity.type
_entity.pdbx_description
1 polymer ?
#
loop_
_entity_poly.entity_id
_entity_poly.type
_entity_poly.pdbx_seq_one_letter_code
_entity_poly.pdbx_strand_id
1 'polypeptide(L)'
;MLPEINLQGDVDIAALSPLLRGMLLSVAYADGEGGIGLTATGAMNRKFVHWAAVHFLWPGFTAEDLYSMNKVLNESDMPPLWVVRDMARHLKLLRRKKDVLLPTRRGREFLVNPQAFFDLVATDYLYSYVHATEREEEVRARLRWWRMFLNLLNIKARKGCTPMDVVKILYPELAPLSDTEMTLEAWELKSDLQYGVFQRLCWLGLLYEAREGLTLLQDGSFHKTLLWAACLQLESDTQSDIGVH
;
A
#
# COMPACT_ATOMS: atom_id res chain seq x y z
N MET A 1 -11.82 -19.27 -0.44
CA MET A 1 -10.65 -19.09 -1.32
C MET A 1 -10.36 -17.59 -1.37
N LEU A 2 -9.09 -17.19 -1.22
CA LEU A 2 -8.71 -15.78 -1.36
C LEU A 2 -8.85 -15.35 -2.82
N PRO A 3 -9.23 -14.09 -3.11
CA PRO A 3 -9.23 -13.58 -4.48
C PRO A 3 -7.84 -13.70 -5.11
N GLU A 4 -7.78 -14.12 -6.36
CA GLU A 4 -6.52 -14.15 -7.10
C GLU A 4 -6.20 -12.76 -7.65
N ILE A 5 -4.91 -12.40 -7.64
CA ILE A 5 -4.39 -11.15 -8.20
C ILE A 5 -3.36 -11.54 -9.23
N ASN A 6 -3.80 -11.58 -10.48
CA ASN A 6 -2.99 -12.04 -11.60
C ASN A 6 -2.99 -10.96 -12.66
N LEU A 7 -1.83 -10.36 -12.92
CA LEU A 7 -1.72 -9.33 -13.93
C LEU A 7 -1.92 -9.90 -15.34
N GLN A 8 -2.94 -9.41 -16.02
CA GLN A 8 -3.30 -9.80 -17.38
C GLN A 8 -3.25 -8.61 -18.36
N GLY A 9 -3.35 -7.38 -17.85
CA GLY A 9 -3.26 -6.15 -18.65
C GLY A 9 -1.84 -5.64 -18.86
N ASP A 10 -1.63 -4.97 -19.99
CA ASP A 10 -0.41 -4.20 -20.27
C ASP A 10 -0.54 -2.80 -19.65
N VAL A 11 0.07 -2.61 -18.47
CA VAL A 11 0.05 -1.37 -17.71
C VAL A 11 1.42 -1.11 -17.09
N ASP A 12 1.79 0.16 -16.94
CA ASP A 12 3.01 0.54 -16.22
C ASP A 12 2.81 0.37 -14.70
N ILE A 13 3.15 -0.82 -14.20
CA ILE A 13 2.99 -1.15 -12.79
C ILE A 13 3.90 -0.30 -11.90
N ALA A 14 5.09 0.11 -12.38
CA ALA A 14 5.98 0.95 -11.60
C ALA A 14 5.43 2.38 -11.46
N ALA A 15 4.70 2.87 -12.46
CA ALA A 15 3.96 4.13 -12.33
C ALA A 15 2.77 3.99 -11.35
N LEU A 16 2.02 2.89 -11.42
CA LEU A 16 0.78 2.70 -10.68
C LEU A 16 0.96 2.20 -9.24
N SER A 17 1.98 1.38 -8.95
CA SER A 17 2.21 0.73 -7.66
C SER A 17 3.35 1.38 -6.88
N PRO A 18 3.05 2.21 -5.85
CA PRO A 18 4.07 2.77 -4.97
C PRO A 18 5.01 1.72 -4.37
N LEU A 19 4.45 0.59 -3.91
CA LEU A 19 5.22 -0.50 -3.31
C LEU A 19 6.19 -1.12 -4.31
N LEU A 20 5.71 -1.50 -5.50
CA LEU A 20 6.58 -2.10 -6.51
C LEU A 20 7.67 -1.12 -6.94
N ARG A 21 7.32 0.17 -7.14
CA ARG A 21 8.28 1.24 -7.46
C ARG A 21 9.33 1.41 -6.37
N GLY A 22 8.92 1.50 -5.11
CA GLY A 22 9.84 1.62 -3.98
C GLY A 22 10.80 0.44 -3.88
N MET A 23 10.30 -0.78 -4.10
CA MET A 23 11.13 -1.98 -4.17
C MET A 23 12.11 -1.94 -5.35
N LEU A 24 11.64 -1.58 -6.55
CA LEU A 24 12.45 -1.46 -7.76
C LEU A 24 13.59 -0.45 -7.56
N LEU A 25 13.27 0.74 -7.08
CA LEU A 25 14.23 1.80 -6.80
C LEU A 25 15.23 1.39 -5.71
N SER A 26 14.79 0.69 -4.67
CA SER A 26 15.69 0.19 -3.61
C SER A 26 16.69 -0.84 -4.14
N VAL A 27 16.23 -1.79 -4.94
CA VAL A 27 17.10 -2.81 -5.53
C VAL A 27 18.07 -2.18 -6.52
N ALA A 28 17.60 -1.22 -7.33
CA ALA A 28 18.42 -0.50 -8.29
C ALA A 28 19.50 0.34 -7.59
N TYR A 29 19.14 1.07 -6.53
CA TYR A 29 20.09 1.80 -5.69
C TYR A 29 21.14 0.85 -5.10
N ALA A 30 20.70 -0.29 -4.54
CA ALA A 30 21.61 -1.25 -3.94
C ALA A 30 22.58 -1.86 -4.96
N ASP A 31 22.16 -2.05 -6.22
CA ASP A 31 23.03 -2.57 -7.29
C ASP A 31 24.00 -1.52 -7.83
N GLY A 32 23.55 -0.27 -7.99
CA GLY A 32 24.38 0.82 -8.49
C GLY A 32 25.38 1.37 -7.48
N GLU A 33 24.99 1.49 -6.21
CA GLU A 33 25.79 2.15 -5.15
C GLU A 33 26.61 1.17 -4.30
N GLY A 34 26.62 -0.12 -4.64
CA GLY A 34 27.29 -1.15 -3.84
C GLY A 34 26.57 -1.48 -2.53
N GLY A 35 25.28 -1.14 -2.44
CA GLY A 35 24.37 -1.53 -1.38
C GLY A 35 23.76 -0.37 -0.58
N ILE A 36 22.71 -0.68 0.17
CA ILE A 36 22.08 0.25 1.11
C ILE A 36 22.72 0.03 2.48
N GLY A 37 23.45 1.02 2.99
CA GLY A 37 24.05 0.96 4.32
C GLY A 37 22.99 0.93 5.42
N LEU A 38 23.30 0.21 6.50
CA LEU A 38 22.46 0.03 7.68
C LEU A 38 23.12 0.64 8.90
N THR A 39 22.31 1.18 9.81
CA THR A 39 22.76 1.59 11.14
C THR A 39 23.04 0.38 12.03
N ALA A 40 23.59 0.62 13.22
CA ALA A 40 23.78 -0.42 14.24
C ALA A 40 22.47 -1.14 14.62
N THR A 41 21.34 -0.42 14.62
CA THR A 41 20.00 -0.99 14.88
C THR A 41 19.40 -1.69 13.67
N GLY A 42 20.08 -1.68 12.51
CA GLY A 42 19.61 -2.30 11.28
C GLY A 42 18.68 -1.44 10.43
N ALA A 43 18.50 -0.16 10.78
CA ALA A 43 17.72 0.78 9.98
C ALA A 43 18.50 1.21 8.74
N MET A 44 17.82 1.50 7.63
CA MET A 44 18.48 2.07 6.46
C MET A 44 19.11 3.44 6.78
N ASN A 45 20.34 3.66 6.31
CA ASN A 45 21.09 4.85 6.66
C ASN A 45 20.48 6.12 6.08
N ARG A 46 20.81 7.27 6.67
CA ARG A 46 20.26 8.57 6.25
C ARG A 46 20.54 8.87 4.78
N LYS A 47 21.70 8.49 4.23
CA LYS A 47 22.00 8.70 2.80
C LYS A 47 20.90 8.10 1.92
N PHE A 48 20.52 6.85 2.18
CA PHE A 48 19.45 6.19 1.44
C PHE A 48 18.07 6.77 1.76
N VAL A 49 17.77 7.07 3.03
CA VAL A 49 16.47 7.65 3.43
C VAL A 49 16.21 8.98 2.70
N HIS A 50 17.17 9.90 2.72
CA HIS A 50 17.06 11.18 2.03
C HIS A 50 16.93 11.01 0.51
N TRP A 51 17.63 10.03 -0.08
CA TRP A 51 17.46 9.68 -1.48
C TRP A 51 16.06 9.14 -1.77
N ALA A 52 15.57 8.19 -0.99
CA ALA A 52 14.26 7.57 -1.16
C ALA A 52 13.12 8.58 -1.04
N ALA A 53 13.20 9.52 -0.10
CA ALA A 53 12.21 10.58 0.10
C ALA A 53 11.97 11.41 -1.19
N VAL A 54 13.01 11.60 -2.00
CA VAL A 54 12.94 12.36 -3.26
C VAL A 54 12.46 11.47 -4.42
N HIS A 55 12.88 10.20 -4.46
CA HIS A 55 12.71 9.36 -5.66
C HIS A 55 11.51 8.43 -5.61
N PHE A 56 11.01 8.05 -4.43
CA PHE A 56 9.91 7.08 -4.34
C PHE A 56 8.57 7.67 -4.80
N LEU A 57 8.41 8.99 -4.68
CA LEU A 57 7.14 9.69 -4.98
C LEU A 57 5.96 8.97 -4.30
N TRP A 58 6.10 8.74 -2.99
CA TRP A 58 5.14 7.92 -2.25
C TRP A 58 3.94 8.77 -1.82
N PRO A 59 2.70 8.36 -2.11
CA PRO A 59 1.51 9.13 -1.73
C PRO A 59 1.44 9.38 -0.21
N GLY A 60 1.33 10.66 0.19
CA GLY A 60 1.31 11.09 1.60
C GLY A 60 2.68 11.07 2.30
N PHE A 61 3.75 10.73 1.59
CA PHE A 61 5.12 10.71 2.08
C PHE A 61 6.08 11.22 0.99
N THR A 62 5.68 12.29 0.29
CA THR A 62 6.56 12.99 -0.64
C THR A 62 7.68 13.71 0.12
N ALA A 63 8.72 14.16 -0.59
CA ALA A 63 9.76 14.97 0.03
C ALA A 63 9.18 16.20 0.74
N GLU A 64 8.19 16.87 0.13
CA GLU A 64 7.51 18.02 0.73
C GLU A 64 6.81 17.64 2.05
N ASP A 65 6.02 16.55 2.03
CA ASP A 65 5.34 16.06 3.23
C ASP A 65 6.34 15.76 4.36
N LEU A 66 7.39 15.01 4.04
CA LEU A 66 8.39 14.54 5.02
C LEU A 66 9.21 15.69 5.61
N TYR A 67 9.68 16.63 4.79
CA TYR A 67 10.50 17.75 5.25
C TYR A 67 9.70 18.87 5.90
N SER A 68 8.38 18.92 5.70
CA SER A 68 7.50 19.85 6.45
C SER A 68 7.50 19.53 7.96
N MET A 69 7.67 18.26 8.31
CA MET A 69 7.63 17.77 9.70
C MET A 69 9.03 17.62 10.32
N ASN A 70 10.03 17.26 9.51
CA ASN A 70 11.37 16.88 9.98
C ASN A 70 12.48 17.53 9.16
N LYS A 71 13.44 18.20 9.82
CA LYS A 71 14.61 18.79 9.14
C LYS A 71 15.62 17.75 8.63
N VAL A 72 15.69 16.60 9.30
CA VAL A 72 16.61 15.50 8.99
C VAL A 72 15.81 14.22 9.08
N LEU A 73 15.88 13.37 8.05
CA LEU A 73 15.07 12.15 7.96
C LEU A 73 15.88 10.93 8.38
N ASN A 74 15.28 10.12 9.25
CA ASN A 74 15.68 8.76 9.58
C ASN A 74 14.63 7.80 9.01
N GLU A 75 14.94 6.49 9.01
CA GLU A 75 14.01 5.47 8.50
C GLU A 75 12.65 5.49 9.24
N SER A 76 12.64 5.83 10.53
CA SER A 76 11.41 5.97 11.33
C SER A 76 10.49 7.09 10.86
N ASP A 77 11.05 8.08 10.17
CA ASP A 77 10.35 9.28 9.72
C ASP A 77 9.72 9.05 8.34
N MET A 78 10.05 7.93 7.67
CA MET A 78 9.52 7.52 6.37
C MET A 78 8.98 6.07 6.44
N PRO A 79 7.83 5.81 7.11
CA PRO A 79 7.23 4.48 7.26
C PRO A 79 7.14 3.62 5.98
N PRO A 80 6.93 4.18 4.76
CA PRO A 80 7.00 3.38 3.52
C PRO A 80 8.28 2.55 3.33
N LEU A 81 9.40 2.98 3.92
CA LEU A 81 10.65 2.25 3.87
C LEU A 81 10.59 0.90 4.58
N TRP A 82 9.74 0.74 5.59
CA TRP A 82 9.60 -0.52 6.33
C TRP A 82 9.00 -1.60 5.44
N VAL A 83 7.86 -1.35 4.82
CA VAL A 83 7.23 -2.31 3.90
C VAL A 83 8.14 -2.63 2.71
N VAL A 84 8.82 -1.63 2.14
CA VAL A 84 9.74 -1.84 1.02
C VAL A 84 10.90 -2.75 1.42
N ARG A 85 11.54 -2.48 2.56
CA ARG A 85 12.63 -3.30 3.09
C ARG A 85 12.16 -4.73 3.39
N ASP A 86 11.03 -4.86 4.08
CA ASP A 86 10.55 -6.14 4.56
C ASP A 86 10.11 -7.03 3.39
N MET A 87 9.35 -6.49 2.43
CA MET A 87 8.96 -7.19 1.22
C MET A 87 10.16 -7.55 0.34
N ALA A 88 11.10 -6.62 0.12
CA ALA A 88 12.30 -6.90 -0.67
C ALA A 88 13.19 -7.98 -0.02
N ARG A 89 13.21 -8.09 1.31
CA ARG A 89 13.93 -9.16 2.02
C ARG A 89 13.16 -10.48 2.02
N HIS A 90 11.85 -10.44 2.27
CA HIS A 90 10.95 -11.61 2.24
C HIS A 90 11.04 -12.33 0.89
N LEU A 91 10.94 -11.57 -0.20
CA LEU A 91 11.07 -12.06 -1.57
C LEU A 91 12.51 -12.32 -2.01
N LYS A 92 13.48 -12.18 -1.10
CA LYS A 92 14.91 -12.39 -1.30
C LYS A 92 15.49 -11.56 -2.45
N LEU A 93 14.96 -10.36 -2.70
CA LEU A 93 15.49 -9.40 -3.68
C LEU A 93 16.72 -8.69 -3.12
N LEU A 94 16.69 -8.37 -1.83
CA LEU A 94 17.81 -7.85 -1.06
C LEU A 94 18.22 -8.87 0.01
N ARG A 95 19.53 -8.94 0.28
CA ARG A 95 20.08 -9.71 1.41
C ARG A 95 20.95 -8.82 2.27
N ARG A 96 20.95 -9.06 3.58
CA ARG A 96 21.86 -8.40 4.51
C ARG A 96 23.22 -9.09 4.48
N LYS A 97 24.29 -8.32 4.32
CA LYS A 97 25.68 -8.72 4.55
C LYS A 97 26.30 -7.70 5.50
N LYS A 98 26.52 -8.10 6.76
CA LYS A 98 26.94 -7.22 7.86
C LYS A 98 25.98 -6.03 8.02
N ASP A 99 26.45 -4.84 7.70
CA ASP A 99 25.82 -3.53 7.82
C ASP A 99 25.33 -3.00 6.46
N VAL A 100 25.18 -3.85 5.45
CA VAL A 100 24.73 -3.43 4.11
C VAL A 100 23.66 -4.38 3.57
N LEU A 101 22.62 -3.84 2.92
CA LEU A 101 21.70 -4.59 2.06
C LEU A 101 22.24 -4.59 0.63
N LEU A 102 22.46 -5.78 0.09
CA LEU A 102 22.96 -6.00 -1.25
C LEU A 102 21.89 -6.68 -2.12
N PRO A 103 21.87 -6.40 -3.43
CA PRO A 103 20.99 -7.13 -4.35
C PRO A 103 21.41 -8.59 -4.41
N THR A 104 20.41 -9.46 -4.50
CA THR A 104 20.62 -10.87 -4.83
C THR A 104 20.54 -11.05 -6.35
N ARG A 105 20.84 -12.26 -6.83
CA ARG A 105 20.57 -12.63 -8.22
C ARG A 105 19.09 -12.41 -8.58
N ARG A 106 18.17 -12.85 -7.70
CA ARG A 106 16.72 -12.66 -7.88
C ARG A 106 16.33 -11.17 -7.87
N GLY A 107 17.02 -10.36 -7.07
CA GLY A 107 16.87 -8.90 -7.11
C GLY A 107 17.24 -8.30 -8.47
N ARG A 108 18.34 -8.75 -9.07
CA ARG A 108 18.73 -8.31 -10.42
C ARG A 108 17.76 -8.80 -11.50
N GLU A 109 17.24 -10.02 -11.38
CA GLU A 109 16.17 -10.53 -12.26
C GLU A 109 14.91 -9.66 -12.15
N PHE A 110 14.56 -9.23 -10.94
CA PHE A 110 13.47 -8.27 -10.70
C PHE A 110 13.70 -6.91 -11.36
N LEU A 111 14.94 -6.40 -11.42
CA LEU A 111 15.23 -5.16 -12.15
C LEU A 111 14.98 -5.29 -13.66
N VAL A 112 15.23 -6.47 -14.23
CA VAL A 112 15.05 -6.73 -15.67
C VAL A 112 13.57 -6.91 -16.01
N ASN A 113 12.81 -7.60 -15.17
CA ASN A 113 11.39 -7.87 -15.39
C ASN A 113 10.59 -7.76 -14.08
N PRO A 114 10.27 -6.54 -13.63
CA PRO A 114 9.52 -6.33 -12.39
C PRO A 114 8.08 -6.86 -12.48
N GLN A 115 7.50 -6.88 -13.68
CA GLN A 115 6.15 -7.36 -13.95
C GLN A 115 5.97 -8.83 -13.57
N ALA A 116 6.97 -9.68 -13.85
CA ALA A 116 6.93 -11.11 -13.48
C ALA A 116 6.88 -11.37 -11.97
N PHE A 117 7.10 -10.35 -11.13
CA PHE A 117 7.04 -10.47 -9.67
C PHE A 117 5.75 -9.90 -9.08
N PHE A 118 4.93 -9.19 -9.87
CA PHE A 118 3.79 -8.45 -9.35
C PHE A 118 2.80 -9.34 -8.62
N ASP A 119 2.36 -10.45 -9.21
CA ASP A 119 1.36 -11.35 -8.62
C ASP A 119 1.80 -11.86 -7.25
N LEU A 120 3.09 -12.21 -7.14
CA LEU A 120 3.69 -12.66 -5.88
C LEU A 120 3.79 -11.53 -4.86
N VAL A 121 4.21 -10.33 -5.28
CA VAL A 121 4.25 -9.14 -4.43
C VAL A 121 2.86 -8.80 -3.91
N ALA A 122 1.86 -8.77 -4.78
CA ALA A 122 0.48 -8.46 -4.46
C ALA A 122 -0.10 -9.47 -3.45
N THR A 123 0.07 -10.75 -3.73
CA THR A 123 -0.40 -11.84 -2.87
C THR A 123 0.24 -11.77 -1.49
N ASP A 124 1.57 -11.73 -1.42
CA ASP A 124 2.29 -11.73 -0.15
C ASP A 124 2.01 -10.44 0.65
N TYR A 125 1.91 -9.30 -0.04
CA TYR A 125 1.65 -8.01 0.61
C TYR A 125 0.23 -7.90 1.17
N LEU A 126 -0.80 -8.28 0.42
CA LEU A 126 -2.18 -8.14 0.90
C LEU A 126 -2.55 -9.20 1.93
N TYR A 127 -2.02 -10.41 1.80
CA TYR A 127 -2.50 -11.57 2.57
C TYR A 127 -1.54 -12.07 3.63
N SER A 128 -0.25 -11.68 3.61
CA SER A 128 0.73 -12.21 4.57
C SER A 128 1.56 -11.16 5.26
N TYR A 129 1.74 -9.98 4.67
CA TYR A 129 2.51 -8.91 5.28
C TYR A 129 1.81 -8.36 6.53
N VAL A 130 2.52 -8.35 7.66
CA VAL A 130 2.11 -7.75 8.92
C VAL A 130 2.90 -6.46 9.10
N HIS A 131 2.22 -5.31 9.07
CA HIS A 131 2.90 -4.03 9.28
C HIS A 131 3.35 -3.92 10.74
N ALA A 132 4.38 -3.10 11.02
CA ALA A 132 4.93 -2.93 12.38
C ALA A 132 3.91 -2.42 13.42
N THR A 133 2.80 -1.85 12.96
CA THR A 133 1.70 -1.31 13.77
C THR A 133 0.51 -2.28 13.88
N GLU A 134 0.56 -3.43 13.21
CA GLU A 134 -0.52 -4.42 13.20
C GLU A 134 -0.13 -5.66 13.99
N ARG A 135 -1.13 -6.36 14.50
CA ARG A 135 -0.96 -7.70 15.09
C ARG A 135 -1.20 -8.78 14.03
N GLU A 136 -0.47 -9.89 14.16
CA GLU A 136 -0.63 -11.02 13.24
C GLU A 136 -2.05 -11.58 13.27
N GLU A 137 -2.72 -11.60 14.43
CA GLU A 137 -4.10 -12.06 14.55
C GLU A 137 -5.08 -11.20 13.74
N GLU A 138 -4.85 -9.88 13.67
CA GLU A 138 -5.69 -8.94 12.92
C GLU A 138 -5.56 -9.18 11.42
N VAL A 139 -4.33 -9.35 10.92
CA VAL A 139 -4.07 -9.67 9.52
C VAL A 139 -4.71 -11.00 9.13
N ARG A 140 -4.56 -12.03 9.98
CA ARG A 140 -5.22 -13.34 9.79
C ARG A 140 -6.74 -13.23 9.82
N ALA A 141 -7.30 -12.43 10.72
CA ALA A 141 -8.74 -12.22 10.81
C ALA A 141 -9.30 -11.54 9.55
N ARG A 142 -8.53 -10.65 8.91
CA ARG A 142 -8.91 -9.94 7.68
C ARG A 142 -9.00 -10.83 6.45
N LEU A 143 -8.30 -11.96 6.42
CA LEU A 143 -8.24 -12.87 5.27
C LEU A 143 -9.62 -13.29 4.74
N ARG A 144 -10.56 -13.59 5.64
CA ARG A 144 -11.91 -14.03 5.27
C ARG A 144 -12.76 -12.92 4.62
N TRP A 145 -12.35 -11.66 4.75
CA TRP A 145 -13.10 -10.50 4.32
C TRP A 145 -12.58 -9.88 3.03
N TRP A 146 -11.37 -10.22 2.57
CA TRP A 146 -10.79 -9.66 1.34
C TRP A 146 -11.70 -9.81 0.12
N ARG A 147 -12.37 -10.96 -0.01
CA ARG A 147 -13.34 -11.18 -1.09
C ARG A 147 -14.50 -10.17 -1.06
N MET A 148 -15.01 -9.88 0.14
CA MET A 148 -16.09 -8.91 0.34
C MET A 148 -15.58 -7.49 0.07
N PHE A 149 -14.42 -7.10 0.62
CA PHE A 149 -13.84 -5.78 0.41
C PHE A 149 -13.57 -5.48 -1.06
N LEU A 150 -12.93 -6.41 -1.80
CA LEU A 150 -12.65 -6.20 -3.21
C LEU A 150 -13.93 -6.06 -4.03
N ASN A 151 -14.96 -6.89 -3.80
CA ASN A 151 -16.22 -6.76 -4.53
C ASN A 151 -16.98 -5.47 -4.18
N LEU A 152 -17.00 -5.08 -2.90
CA LEU A 152 -17.64 -3.83 -2.48
C LEU A 152 -16.95 -2.62 -3.10
N LEU A 153 -15.62 -2.56 -3.02
CA LEU A 153 -14.83 -1.46 -3.57
C LEU A 153 -14.86 -1.44 -5.10
N ASN A 154 -15.03 -2.58 -5.76
CA ASN A 154 -15.19 -2.62 -7.22
C ASN A 154 -16.38 -1.78 -7.72
N ILE A 155 -17.44 -1.72 -6.89
CA ILE A 155 -18.66 -0.94 -7.13
C ILE A 155 -18.45 0.49 -6.61
N LYS A 156 -18.11 0.64 -5.32
CA LYS A 156 -18.12 1.95 -4.64
C LYS A 156 -17.01 2.89 -5.10
N ALA A 157 -15.81 2.38 -5.37
CA ALA A 157 -14.70 3.20 -5.84
C ALA A 157 -14.82 3.63 -7.33
N ARG A 158 -15.93 3.33 -8.02
CA ARG A 158 -16.21 3.84 -9.39
C ARG A 158 -16.44 5.35 -9.39
N LYS A 159 -17.20 5.85 -8.43
CA LYS A 159 -17.47 7.29 -8.25
C LYS A 159 -16.59 7.92 -7.18
N GLY A 160 -15.77 7.13 -6.51
CA GLY A 160 -15.05 7.51 -5.31
C GLY A 160 -15.81 7.13 -4.05
N CYS A 161 -15.10 6.64 -3.04
CA CYS A 161 -15.66 6.39 -1.73
C CYS A 161 -14.63 6.67 -0.63
N THR A 162 -15.11 7.02 0.55
CA THR A 162 -14.29 7.13 1.77
C THR A 162 -14.33 5.82 2.57
N PRO A 163 -13.39 5.61 3.51
CA PRO A 163 -13.49 4.50 4.46
C PRO A 163 -14.77 4.56 5.28
N MET A 164 -15.24 5.76 5.63
CA MET A 164 -16.48 5.94 6.39
C MET A 164 -17.72 5.55 5.59
N ASP A 165 -17.75 5.79 4.28
CA ASP A 165 -18.83 5.29 3.42
C ASP A 165 -18.92 3.76 3.49
N VAL A 166 -17.76 3.08 3.51
CA VAL A 166 -17.70 1.63 3.66
C VAL A 166 -18.14 1.19 5.06
N VAL A 167 -17.73 1.88 6.12
CA VAL A 167 -18.23 1.60 7.49
C VAL A 167 -19.76 1.67 7.52
N LYS A 168 -20.36 2.75 6.99
CA LYS A 168 -21.82 2.95 6.98
C LYS A 168 -22.57 1.89 6.16
N ILE A 169 -21.93 1.31 5.13
CA ILE A 169 -22.51 0.20 4.36
C ILE A 169 -22.45 -1.11 5.16
N LEU A 170 -21.35 -1.37 5.88
CA LEU A 170 -21.16 -2.60 6.65
C LEU A 170 -21.92 -2.60 7.97
N TYR A 171 -22.17 -1.40 8.52
CA TYR A 171 -22.84 -1.14 9.80
C TYR A 171 -23.96 -0.10 9.59
N PRO A 172 -25.12 -0.52 9.04
CA PRO A 172 -26.19 0.40 8.64
C PRO A 172 -26.76 1.26 9.78
N GLU A 173 -26.64 0.82 11.02
CA GLU A 173 -26.99 1.57 12.23
C GLU A 173 -26.16 2.85 12.40
N LEU A 174 -24.96 2.91 11.82
CA LEU A 174 -24.08 4.08 11.83
C LEU A 174 -24.38 5.05 10.68
N ALA A 175 -25.16 4.63 9.67
CA ALA A 175 -25.43 5.45 8.49
C ALA A 175 -26.16 6.78 8.79
N PRO A 176 -27.15 6.84 9.72
CA PRO A 176 -27.86 8.08 10.04
C PRO A 176 -27.02 9.08 10.85
N LEU A 177 -25.90 8.65 11.44
CA LEU A 177 -25.09 9.50 12.32
C LEU A 177 -24.31 10.54 11.50
N SER A 178 -24.36 11.79 11.96
CA SER A 178 -23.45 12.85 11.50
C SER A 178 -22.04 12.65 12.05
N ASP A 179 -21.05 13.34 11.45
CA ASP A 179 -19.66 13.27 11.91
C ASP A 179 -19.49 13.66 13.38
N THR A 180 -20.33 14.58 13.89
CA THR A 180 -20.33 15.00 15.28
C THR A 180 -20.99 14.01 16.23
N GLU A 181 -21.84 13.13 15.72
CA GLU A 181 -22.52 12.06 16.49
C GLU A 181 -21.77 10.73 16.43
N MET A 182 -20.66 10.71 15.68
CA MET A 182 -19.91 9.49 15.40
C MET A 182 -19.25 8.95 16.67
N THR A 183 -19.53 7.69 16.97
CA THR A 183 -19.01 7.02 18.16
C THR A 183 -17.52 6.73 18.03
N LEU A 184 -16.83 6.52 19.16
CA LEU A 184 -15.44 6.05 19.16
C LEU A 184 -15.29 4.75 18.36
N GLU A 185 -16.24 3.83 18.49
CA GLU A 185 -16.28 2.57 17.75
C GLU A 185 -16.33 2.78 16.23
N ALA A 186 -17.11 3.74 15.74
CA ALA A 186 -17.16 4.06 14.32
C ALA A 186 -15.80 4.58 13.79
N TRP A 187 -15.10 5.39 14.60
CA TRP A 187 -13.76 5.86 14.27
C TRP A 187 -12.72 4.74 14.27
N GLU A 188 -12.81 3.78 15.19
CA GLU A 188 -11.97 2.59 15.22
C GLU A 188 -12.19 1.72 13.97
N LEU A 189 -13.45 1.45 13.62
CA LEU A 189 -13.81 0.71 12.39
C LEU A 189 -13.29 1.40 11.12
N LYS A 190 -13.40 2.73 11.06
CA LYS A 190 -12.85 3.53 9.96
C LYS A 190 -11.33 3.41 9.90
N SER A 191 -10.65 3.54 11.02
CA SER A 191 -9.18 3.43 11.10
C SER A 191 -8.71 2.05 10.63
N ASP A 192 -9.39 0.98 11.08
CA ASP A 192 -9.10 -0.39 10.68
C ASP A 192 -9.24 -0.60 9.17
N LEU A 193 -10.26 -0.02 8.55
CA LEU A 193 -10.42 -0.04 7.09
C LEU A 193 -9.37 0.81 6.39
N GLN A 194 -9.11 2.02 6.89
CA GLN A 194 -8.15 2.95 6.30
C GLN A 194 -6.76 2.31 6.20
N TYR A 195 -6.23 1.79 7.30
CA TYR A 195 -4.87 1.25 7.33
C TYR A 195 -4.81 -0.23 6.91
N GLY A 196 -5.84 -1.02 7.25
CA GLY A 196 -5.88 -2.45 6.98
C GLY A 196 -6.33 -2.82 5.56
N VAL A 197 -7.02 -1.93 4.84
CA VAL A 197 -7.57 -2.20 3.51
C VAL A 197 -7.19 -1.10 2.51
N PHE A 198 -7.66 0.14 2.72
CA PHE A 198 -7.52 1.21 1.72
C PHE A 198 -6.05 1.56 1.45
N GLN A 199 -5.26 1.81 2.50
CA GLN A 199 -3.84 2.12 2.37
C GLN A 199 -3.09 0.99 1.66
N ARG A 200 -3.40 -0.27 1.98
CA ARG A 200 -2.78 -1.42 1.31
C ARG A 200 -3.10 -1.45 -0.17
N LEU A 201 -4.37 -1.23 -0.53
CA LEU A 201 -4.77 -1.17 -1.93
C LEU A 201 -4.15 0.04 -2.66
N CYS A 202 -3.98 1.18 -1.99
CA CYS A 202 -3.28 2.34 -2.53
C CYS A 202 -1.79 2.06 -2.75
N TRP A 203 -1.11 1.48 -1.76
CA TRP A 203 0.31 1.17 -1.85
C TRP A 203 0.61 0.08 -2.88
N LEU A 204 -0.30 -0.88 -3.05
CA LEU A 204 -0.20 -1.85 -4.13
C LEU A 204 -0.52 -1.24 -5.50
N GLY A 205 -1.20 -0.11 -5.54
CA GLY A 205 -1.56 0.62 -6.76
C GLY A 205 -2.91 0.25 -7.34
N LEU A 206 -3.77 -0.48 -6.63
CA LEU A 206 -5.12 -0.83 -7.06
C LEU A 206 -6.11 0.33 -6.85
N LEU A 207 -5.88 1.12 -5.81
CA LEU A 207 -6.60 2.36 -5.56
C LEU A 207 -5.64 3.55 -5.60
N TYR A 208 -6.20 4.75 -5.76
CA TYR A 208 -5.52 5.99 -5.41
C TYR A 208 -6.48 6.85 -4.60
N GLU A 209 -5.91 7.74 -3.80
CA GLU A 209 -6.67 8.68 -2.98
C GLU A 209 -6.60 10.08 -3.61
N ALA A 210 -7.75 10.61 -4.00
CA ALA A 210 -7.88 11.98 -4.48
C ALA A 210 -7.91 12.94 -3.28
N ARG A 211 -6.84 13.71 -3.10
CA ARG A 211 -6.62 14.61 -1.95
C ARG A 211 -6.45 16.08 -2.33
N GLU A 212 -6.83 16.48 -3.55
CA GLU A 212 -6.69 17.86 -4.01
C GLU A 212 -7.44 18.83 -3.08
N GLY A 213 -6.72 19.81 -2.53
CA GLY A 213 -7.28 20.81 -1.62
C GLY A 213 -7.54 20.32 -0.17
N LEU A 214 -7.15 19.09 0.17
CA LEU A 214 -7.35 18.55 1.51
C LEU A 214 -6.16 18.78 2.44
N THR A 215 -6.45 18.95 3.72
CA THR A 215 -5.45 18.96 4.79
C THR A 215 -4.97 17.55 5.13
N LEU A 216 -3.92 17.45 5.95
CA LEU A 216 -3.40 16.17 6.47
C LEU A 216 -4.41 15.37 7.28
N LEU A 217 -5.41 16.04 7.89
CA LEU A 217 -6.40 15.40 8.78
C LEU A 217 -7.65 14.91 8.05
N GLN A 218 -7.85 15.31 6.80
CA GLN A 218 -9.03 14.95 6.02
C GLN A 218 -8.79 13.68 5.21
N ASP A 219 -9.83 12.87 5.05
CA ASP A 219 -9.80 11.73 4.13
C ASP A 219 -10.08 12.20 2.70
N GLY A 220 -9.31 11.69 1.75
CA GLY A 220 -9.63 11.82 0.34
C GLY A 220 -10.66 10.80 -0.13
N SER A 221 -11.12 10.99 -1.35
CA SER A 221 -11.98 10.03 -2.02
C SER A 221 -11.11 8.97 -2.71
N PHE A 222 -11.41 7.70 -2.50
CA PHE A 222 -10.63 6.59 -3.06
C PHE A 222 -11.25 6.08 -4.35
N HIS A 223 -10.43 5.98 -5.38
CA HIS A 223 -10.83 5.60 -6.73
C HIS A 223 -9.99 4.45 -7.26
N LYS A 224 -10.57 3.63 -8.14
CA LYS A 224 -9.84 2.56 -8.83
C LYS A 224 -8.81 3.13 -9.80
N THR A 225 -7.64 2.50 -9.84
CA THR A 225 -6.64 2.75 -10.90
C THR A 225 -6.87 1.82 -12.10
N LEU A 226 -6.08 1.99 -13.15
CA LEU A 226 -6.04 1.05 -14.27
C LEU A 226 -5.54 -0.34 -13.86
N LEU A 227 -4.75 -0.44 -12.79
CA LEU A 227 -4.21 -1.72 -12.31
C LEU A 227 -5.33 -2.62 -11.77
N TRP A 228 -6.41 -2.03 -11.21
CA TRP A 228 -7.57 -2.77 -10.71
C TRP A 228 -8.14 -3.70 -11.76
N ALA A 229 -8.50 -3.16 -12.94
CA ALA A 229 -9.07 -3.96 -14.03
C ALA A 229 -8.02 -4.84 -14.74
N ALA A 230 -6.74 -4.49 -14.62
CA ALA A 230 -5.65 -5.25 -15.24
C ALA A 230 -5.32 -6.54 -14.48
N CYS A 231 -5.65 -6.66 -13.19
CA CYS A 231 -5.25 -7.82 -12.37
C CYS A 231 -6.35 -8.47 -11.52
N LEU A 232 -7.57 -7.94 -11.52
CA LEU A 232 -8.69 -8.50 -10.78
C LEU A 232 -9.82 -8.91 -11.71
N GLN A 233 -10.37 -10.10 -11.47
CA GLN A 233 -11.64 -10.57 -12.05
C GLN A 233 -12.60 -10.82 -10.89
N LEU A 234 -13.68 -10.04 -10.81
CA LEU A 234 -14.57 -10.00 -9.65
C LEU A 234 -16.01 -10.28 -10.06
N GLU A 235 -16.79 -10.90 -9.18
CA GLU A 235 -18.20 -11.20 -9.44
C GLU A 235 -19.03 -9.94 -9.68
N SER A 236 -18.65 -8.87 -8.99
CA SER A 236 -19.24 -7.53 -9.10
C SER A 236 -18.93 -6.80 -10.43
N ASP A 237 -18.08 -7.35 -11.32
CA ASP A 237 -17.79 -6.74 -12.61
C ASP A 237 -19.04 -6.60 -13.48
N THR A 238 -19.97 -7.55 -13.34
CA THR A 238 -21.27 -7.54 -14.05
C THR A 238 -22.35 -6.72 -13.36
N GLN A 239 -22.09 -6.22 -12.14
CA GLN A 239 -23.05 -5.43 -11.38
C GLN A 239 -22.93 -3.95 -11.76
N SER A 240 -23.93 -3.42 -12.47
CA SER A 240 -24.22 -1.99 -12.51
C SER A 240 -24.77 -1.55 -11.14
N ASP A 241 -24.36 -0.37 -10.63
CA ASP A 241 -24.75 0.19 -9.32
C ASP A 241 -26.15 -0.26 -8.91
N ILE A 242 -26.25 -1.33 -8.11
CA ILE A 242 -27.51 -1.63 -7.45
C ILE A 242 -27.60 -0.54 -6.40
N GLY A 243 -28.42 0.47 -6.68
CA GLY A 243 -28.83 1.45 -5.72
C GLY A 243 -29.34 0.69 -4.51
N VAL A 244 -28.55 0.70 -3.44
CA VAL A 244 -29.06 0.35 -2.12
C VAL A 244 -29.92 1.55 -1.76
N HIS A 245 -31.21 1.43 -2.06
CA HIS A 245 -32.27 2.29 -1.56
C HIS A 245 -32.40 2.11 -0.05
#